data_AF-A0A523UL39-F1
#
_entry.id   AF-A0A523UL39-F1
#
_cell.length_a   1.000
_cell.length_b   1.000
_cell.length_c   1.000
_cell.angle_alpha   90.00
_cell.angle_beta   90.00
_cell.angle_gamma   90.00
#
_symmetry.space_group_name_H-M   'P 1'
#
loop_
_entity.id
_entity.type
_entity.pdbx_description
1 polymer ?
#
loop_
_entity_poly.entity_id
_entity_poly.type
_entity_poly.pdbx_seq_one_letter_code
_entity_poly.pdbx_strand_id
1 'polypeptide(L)'
;SCNKGYCSSVCCMYATKEATIAKEHEREIEPTIFFMDMRAFGKDFDKYYQRAQKQYGIRYIKSMVSSVKQMQQTKNLKIKYIKNEREVVQEEFDLVVLSVGLSPSENIQQLGRRLGLELNKYGFCQTDVFSPVKTSRNGIYVCGAFQGPKDIPETVIQASGAASFAQGDLASERGSLVSKKEYPPEIDVRGQPPRIGAFICQCGINIGGVVDVPAVVKYAQTLPHVVYAEDNLYTCSQDTQEAIKEKIKEHNLNRVIVASCSPRTHEPLFQETIQEAGLNRYLFEMANIRDQCSWVHMQEPEAATEKAKDLVRMAVAKTAKLEPLQRLRLAVIPRGLVIGGGISGMSAALSLAQQGFEVYLVEKEEELGGLMRNIHYSLEGKDTQEFLKDIKKQISENELIQVFTNAQPKEISGYVGNFKTTLISGKELEHGIIIVATGAQELKTDEYLYGKNKKVVTQMELEERLSRKSSKIDNLKSVVMIQCVGSREDTRPYCSRVCCSESIKNALKIKQANPEADIFVLYRDMRTYGFKEDYYQEAREKGVIFVR
;
A
#
# COMPACT_ATOMS: atom_id res chain seq x y z
N SER A 1 7.30 10.99 -25.32
CA SER A 1 7.28 11.39 -23.90
C SER A 1 7.38 12.90 -23.82
N CYS A 2 6.81 13.56 -22.81
CA CYS A 2 6.91 15.02 -22.61
C CYS A 2 8.31 15.48 -22.14
N ASN A 3 9.36 14.84 -22.67
CA ASN A 3 10.77 15.01 -22.27
C ASN A 3 11.02 14.81 -20.75
N LYS A 4 10.26 13.91 -20.12
CA LYS A 4 10.43 13.49 -18.73
C LYS A 4 10.78 11.99 -18.72
N GLY A 5 11.95 11.65 -18.18
CA GLY A 5 12.50 10.27 -18.14
C GLY A 5 12.05 9.47 -16.92
N TYR A 6 10.79 9.62 -16.50
CA TYR A 6 10.25 8.90 -15.36
C TYR A 6 8.79 8.49 -15.54
N CYS A 7 8.40 7.41 -14.90
CA CYS A 7 7.03 6.94 -14.81
C CYS A 7 6.35 7.53 -13.56
N SER A 8 5.09 7.92 -13.67
CA SER A 8 4.32 8.43 -12.52
C SER A 8 3.86 7.35 -11.53
N SER A 9 4.12 6.08 -11.82
CA SER A 9 3.80 4.90 -10.99
C SER A 9 2.30 4.63 -10.75
N VAL A 10 1.40 5.58 -11.03
CA VAL A 10 -0.04 5.49 -10.69
C VAL A 10 -0.99 5.46 -11.90
N CYS A 11 -0.64 6.13 -13.00
CA CYS A 11 -1.57 6.43 -14.09
C CYS A 11 -2.24 5.18 -14.69
N CYS A 12 -1.49 4.09 -14.89
CA CYS A 12 -2.02 2.85 -15.44
C CYS A 12 -3.16 2.27 -14.58
N MET A 13 -3.01 2.32 -13.26
CA MET A 13 -3.97 1.76 -12.31
C MET A 13 -5.13 2.71 -12.06
N TYR A 14 -4.89 4.02 -12.11
CA TYR A 14 -5.96 5.01 -12.05
C TYR A 14 -6.89 4.90 -13.26
N ALA A 15 -6.33 4.85 -14.48
CA ALA A 15 -7.12 4.63 -15.69
C ALA A 15 -7.93 3.32 -15.63
N THR A 16 -7.31 2.22 -15.16
CA THR A 16 -8.01 0.94 -14.97
C THR A 16 -9.12 1.03 -13.94
N LYS A 17 -8.87 1.71 -12.82
CA LYS A 17 -9.85 1.93 -11.75
C LYS A 17 -11.03 2.75 -12.25
N GLU A 18 -10.77 3.90 -12.84
CA GLU A 18 -11.80 4.81 -13.35
C GLU A 18 -12.63 4.15 -14.45
N ALA A 19 -12.01 3.41 -15.36
CA ALA A 19 -12.72 2.62 -16.37
C ALA A 19 -13.63 1.55 -15.74
N THR A 20 -13.15 0.86 -14.69
CA THR A 20 -13.94 -0.17 -14.00
C THR A 20 -15.13 0.45 -13.29
N ILE A 21 -14.90 1.54 -12.54
CA ILE A 21 -15.95 2.27 -11.82
C ILE A 21 -16.97 2.83 -12.81
N ALA A 22 -16.55 3.43 -13.92
CA ALA A 22 -17.44 3.94 -14.95
C ALA A 22 -18.36 2.83 -15.48
N LYS A 23 -17.80 1.64 -15.77
CA LYS A 23 -18.56 0.47 -16.25
C LYS A 23 -19.52 -0.10 -15.19
N GLU A 24 -19.16 -0.01 -13.90
CA GLU A 24 -20.03 -0.42 -12.80
C GLU A 24 -21.23 0.52 -12.63
N HIS A 25 -21.04 1.82 -12.86
CA HIS A 25 -22.09 2.83 -12.71
C HIS A 25 -22.96 2.95 -13.95
N GLU A 26 -22.39 2.78 -15.14
CA GLU A 26 -23.10 2.83 -16.41
C GLU A 26 -22.62 1.69 -17.33
N ARG A 27 -23.51 0.73 -17.58
CA ARG A 27 -23.17 -0.52 -18.28
C ARG A 27 -22.92 -0.29 -19.76
N GLU A 28 -23.47 0.78 -20.33
CA GLU A 28 -23.32 1.11 -21.75
C GLU A 28 -21.95 1.73 -22.09
N ILE A 29 -21.19 2.24 -21.12
CA ILE A 29 -19.86 2.80 -21.37
C ILE A 29 -18.93 1.71 -21.91
N GLU A 30 -18.14 1.99 -22.95
CA GLU A 30 -17.14 1.06 -23.51
C GLU A 30 -15.71 1.58 -23.32
N PRO A 31 -15.11 1.43 -22.12
CA PRO A 31 -13.80 2.00 -21.84
C PRO A 31 -12.71 1.34 -22.67
N THR A 32 -11.87 2.18 -23.29
CA THR A 32 -10.68 1.75 -24.04
C THR A 32 -9.45 2.48 -23.54
N ILE A 33 -8.48 1.73 -23.03
CA ILE A 33 -7.23 2.24 -22.47
C ILE A 33 -6.11 2.01 -23.48
N PHE A 34 -5.61 3.10 -24.06
CA PHE A 34 -4.40 3.10 -24.87
C PHE A 34 -3.16 3.21 -23.98
N PHE A 35 -2.19 2.32 -24.17
CA PHE A 35 -0.97 2.30 -23.38
C PHE A 35 0.24 1.91 -24.24
N MET A 36 1.44 2.30 -23.82
CA MET A 36 2.66 1.72 -24.40
C MET A 36 3.04 0.44 -23.68
N ASP A 37 2.93 0.45 -22.36
CA ASP A 37 3.67 -0.49 -21.54
C ASP A 37 3.07 -0.49 -20.11
N MET A 38 2.44 -1.61 -19.71
CA MET A 38 1.55 -1.64 -18.53
C MET A 38 2.33 -1.79 -17.22
N ARG A 39 2.36 -0.72 -16.41
CA ARG A 39 3.08 -0.64 -15.12
C ARG A 39 2.24 -1.11 -13.92
N ALA A 40 1.64 -2.30 -14.00
CA ALA A 40 0.83 -2.90 -12.93
C ALA A 40 1.69 -3.67 -11.89
N PHE A 41 2.63 -2.99 -11.22
CA PHE A 41 3.67 -3.64 -10.38
C PHE A 41 3.29 -3.84 -8.91
N GLY A 42 2.25 -3.18 -8.42
CA GLY A 42 1.78 -3.29 -7.03
C GLY A 42 1.16 -4.65 -6.70
N LYS A 43 0.94 -4.90 -5.41
CA LYS A 43 0.31 -6.13 -4.94
C LYS A 43 -1.08 -6.28 -5.57
N ASP A 44 -1.31 -7.43 -6.20
CA ASP A 44 -2.55 -7.76 -6.93
C ASP A 44 -2.93 -6.83 -8.10
N PHE A 45 -2.08 -5.86 -8.48
CA PHE A 45 -2.38 -4.95 -9.59
C PHE A 45 -2.46 -5.68 -10.94
N ASP A 46 -1.61 -6.70 -11.15
CA ASP A 46 -1.69 -7.53 -12.36
C ASP A 46 -3.02 -8.30 -12.43
N LYS A 47 -3.47 -8.87 -11.31
CA LYS A 47 -4.79 -9.52 -11.21
C LYS A 47 -5.91 -8.53 -11.45
N TYR A 48 -5.81 -7.33 -10.90
CA TYR A 48 -6.82 -6.30 -11.09
C TYR A 48 -6.93 -5.87 -12.55
N TYR A 49 -5.81 -5.66 -13.22
CA TYR A 49 -5.74 -5.42 -14.66
C TYR A 49 -6.39 -6.56 -15.47
N GLN A 50 -6.06 -7.82 -15.17
CA GLN A 50 -6.68 -8.97 -15.83
C GLN A 50 -8.19 -9.07 -15.57
N ARG A 51 -8.63 -8.75 -14.34
CA ARG A 51 -10.04 -8.74 -13.94
C ARG A 51 -10.81 -7.66 -14.68
N ALA A 52 -10.27 -6.44 -14.73
CA ALA A 52 -10.81 -5.32 -15.49
C ALA A 52 -11.06 -5.71 -16.96
N GLN A 53 -10.10 -6.40 -17.57
CA GLN A 53 -10.24 -6.90 -18.94
C GLN A 53 -11.31 -8.00 -19.06
N LYS A 54 -11.25 -9.04 -18.23
CA LYS A 54 -12.07 -10.26 -18.38
C LYS A 54 -13.51 -10.11 -17.90
N GLN A 55 -13.73 -9.40 -16.79
CA GLN A 55 -15.05 -9.28 -16.15
C GLN A 55 -15.80 -8.03 -16.56
N TYR A 56 -15.10 -6.91 -16.75
CA TYR A 56 -15.72 -5.62 -17.08
C TYR A 56 -15.62 -5.27 -18.57
N GLY A 57 -14.93 -6.09 -19.37
CA GLY A 57 -14.80 -5.89 -20.81
C GLY A 57 -13.97 -4.67 -21.20
N ILE A 58 -13.12 -4.15 -20.30
CA ILE A 58 -12.27 -2.99 -20.60
C ILE A 58 -11.26 -3.37 -21.69
N ARG A 59 -11.25 -2.59 -22.78
CA ARG A 59 -10.35 -2.83 -23.91
C ARG A 59 -8.99 -2.20 -23.63
N TYR A 60 -7.92 -2.96 -23.80
CA TYR A 60 -6.55 -2.47 -23.64
C TYR A 60 -5.82 -2.53 -24.97
N ILE A 61 -5.42 -1.37 -25.50
CA ILE A 61 -4.77 -1.25 -26.81
C ILE A 61 -3.33 -0.78 -26.60
N LYS A 62 -2.37 -1.68 -26.86
CA LYS A 62 -0.94 -1.33 -26.82
C LYS A 62 -0.56 -0.55 -28.09
N SER A 63 -0.60 0.76 -28.03
CA SER A 63 -0.27 1.62 -29.18
C SER A 63 0.00 3.06 -28.74
N MET A 64 0.87 3.74 -29.48
CA MET A 64 1.00 5.19 -29.39
C MET A 64 -0.09 5.83 -30.25
N VAL A 65 -0.95 6.64 -29.63
CA VAL A 65 -1.93 7.44 -30.36
C VAL A 65 -1.20 8.47 -31.21
N SER A 66 -1.48 8.47 -32.52
CA SER A 66 -0.83 9.34 -33.50
C SER A 66 -1.51 10.70 -33.64
N SER A 67 -2.85 10.76 -33.48
CA SER A 67 -3.62 12.01 -33.49
C SER A 67 -5.00 11.82 -32.89
N VAL A 68 -5.55 12.91 -32.36
CA VAL A 68 -6.95 13.05 -31.95
C VAL A 68 -7.55 14.19 -32.77
N LYS A 69 -8.68 13.95 -33.45
CA LYS A 69 -9.38 14.96 -34.25
C LYS A 69 -10.85 14.99 -33.89
N GLN A 70 -11.42 16.18 -33.72
CA GLN A 70 -12.86 16.32 -33.51
C GLN A 70 -13.61 16.20 -34.84
N MET A 71 -14.64 15.37 -34.86
CA MET A 71 -15.53 15.20 -36.02
C MET A 71 -16.51 16.37 -36.12
N GLN A 72 -16.77 16.85 -37.34
CA GLN A 72 -17.60 18.04 -37.54
C GLN A 72 -19.08 17.80 -37.21
N GLN A 73 -19.61 16.63 -37.61
CA GLN A 73 -21.03 16.28 -37.50
C GLN A 73 -21.40 15.79 -36.09
N THR A 74 -20.71 14.76 -35.59
CA THR A 74 -21.02 14.11 -34.29
C THR A 74 -20.42 14.84 -33.10
N LYS A 75 -19.41 15.71 -33.32
CA LYS A 75 -18.52 16.26 -32.28
C LYS A 75 -17.68 15.23 -31.53
N ASN A 76 -17.76 13.95 -31.89
CA ASN A 76 -16.96 12.86 -31.33
C ASN A 76 -15.47 13.04 -31.67
N LEU A 77 -14.63 12.36 -30.90
CA LEU A 77 -13.18 12.42 -30.97
C LEU A 77 -12.65 11.19 -31.72
N LYS A 78 -12.14 11.41 -32.92
CA LYS A 78 -11.54 10.39 -33.76
C LYS A 78 -10.07 10.19 -33.40
N ILE A 79 -9.72 9.01 -32.92
CA ILE A 79 -8.37 8.60 -32.56
C ILE A 79 -7.77 7.73 -33.67
N LYS A 80 -6.54 8.04 -34.06
CA LYS A 80 -5.74 7.25 -35.01
C LYS A 80 -4.59 6.56 -34.29
N TYR A 81 -4.46 5.24 -34.43
CA TYR A 81 -3.42 4.45 -33.78
C TYR A 81 -2.99 3.26 -34.65
N ILE A 82 -1.88 2.61 -34.28
CA ILE A 82 -1.37 1.43 -34.99
C ILE A 82 -1.74 0.16 -34.21
N LYS A 83 -2.39 -0.79 -34.87
CA LYS A 83 -2.73 -2.11 -34.33
C LYS A 83 -1.80 -3.15 -34.94
N ASN A 84 -1.33 -4.11 -34.12
CA ASN A 84 -0.45 -5.21 -34.53
C ASN A 84 0.79 -4.75 -35.32
N GLU A 85 1.32 -3.57 -35.00
CA GLU A 85 2.51 -2.96 -35.61
C GLU A 85 2.45 -2.74 -37.13
N ARG A 86 1.27 -2.91 -37.76
CA ARG A 86 1.12 -2.84 -39.23
C ARG A 86 -0.13 -2.13 -39.69
N GLU A 87 -1.22 -2.23 -38.93
CA GLU A 87 -2.53 -1.73 -39.35
C GLU A 87 -2.80 -0.36 -38.76
N VAL A 88 -3.13 0.61 -39.61
CA VAL A 88 -3.56 1.94 -39.16
C VAL A 88 -5.07 1.91 -38.93
N VAL A 89 -5.47 2.02 -37.66
CA VAL A 89 -6.89 2.00 -37.26
C VAL A 89 -7.34 3.41 -36.89
N GLN A 90 -8.61 3.70 -37.19
CA GLN A 90 -9.29 4.91 -36.76
C GLN A 90 -10.58 4.53 -36.03
N GLU A 91 -10.78 5.08 -34.85
CA GLU A 91 -11.94 4.79 -34.01
C GLU A 91 -12.46 6.10 -33.39
N GLU A 92 -13.78 6.23 -33.24
CA GLU A 92 -14.42 7.41 -32.66
C GLU A 92 -14.82 7.14 -31.21
N PHE A 93 -14.63 8.14 -30.35
CA PHE A 93 -14.96 8.10 -28.94
C PHE A 93 -15.70 9.38 -28.54
N ASP A 94 -16.66 9.28 -27.61
CA ASP A 94 -17.39 10.46 -27.11
C ASP A 94 -16.52 11.31 -26.17
N LEU A 95 -15.58 10.67 -25.45
CA LEU A 95 -14.67 11.31 -24.51
C LEU A 95 -13.24 10.73 -24.61
N VAL A 96 -12.25 11.61 -24.58
CA VAL A 96 -10.83 11.23 -24.46
C VAL A 96 -10.28 11.76 -23.15
N VAL A 97 -9.92 10.84 -22.25
CA VAL A 97 -9.35 11.18 -20.94
C VAL A 97 -7.83 10.97 -21.00
N LEU A 98 -7.07 12.03 -20.73
CA LEU A 98 -5.61 11.97 -20.73
C LEU A 98 -5.09 11.48 -19.38
N SER A 99 -4.31 10.40 -19.40
CA SER A 99 -3.52 9.96 -18.23
C SER A 99 -2.32 10.89 -18.03
N VAL A 100 -2.53 12.02 -17.35
CA VAL A 100 -1.47 13.00 -17.07
C VAL A 100 -0.59 12.53 -15.91
N GLY A 101 0.72 12.66 -16.09
CA GLY A 101 1.70 12.24 -15.09
C GLY A 101 1.87 13.23 -13.93
N LEU A 102 2.44 12.74 -12.83
CA LEU A 102 2.80 13.53 -11.66
C LEU A 102 4.08 14.35 -11.92
N SER A 103 4.08 15.62 -11.54
CA SER A 103 5.27 16.48 -11.58
C SER A 103 5.33 17.40 -10.35
N PRO A 104 6.52 17.77 -9.84
CA PRO A 104 6.63 18.69 -8.73
C PRO A 104 6.28 20.11 -9.21
N SER A 105 5.38 20.79 -8.50
CA SER A 105 5.01 22.18 -8.80
C SER A 105 6.20 23.14 -8.60
N GLU A 106 6.17 24.32 -9.22
CA GLU A 106 7.20 25.33 -8.99
C GLU A 106 7.26 25.77 -7.53
N ASN A 107 6.09 25.92 -6.88
CA ASN A 107 5.99 26.29 -5.47
C ASN A 107 6.70 25.29 -4.55
N ILE A 108 6.55 23.97 -4.80
CA ILE A 108 7.20 22.96 -3.96
C ILE A 108 8.72 22.91 -4.19
N GLN A 109 9.17 23.18 -5.42
CA GLN A 109 10.60 23.31 -5.72
C GLN A 109 11.21 24.53 -5.02
N GLN A 110 10.51 25.67 -5.01
CA GLN A 110 10.94 26.86 -4.29
C GLN A 110 11.00 26.61 -2.78
N LEU A 111 10.01 25.91 -2.21
CA LEU A 111 10.04 25.50 -0.80
C LEU A 111 11.26 24.63 -0.50
N GLY A 112 11.54 23.62 -1.35
CA GLY A 112 12.73 22.78 -1.22
C GLY A 112 14.02 23.60 -1.19
N ARG A 113 14.18 24.55 -2.11
CA ARG A 113 15.35 25.45 -2.14
C ARG A 113 15.44 26.35 -0.91
N ARG A 114 14.33 26.93 -0.45
CA ARG A 114 14.30 27.75 0.79
C ARG A 114 14.66 26.94 2.04
N LEU A 115 14.29 25.67 2.07
CA LEU A 115 14.68 24.74 3.11
C LEU A 115 16.12 24.24 2.94
N GLY A 116 16.83 24.60 1.86
CA GLY A 116 18.21 24.15 1.61
C GLY A 116 18.30 22.67 1.20
N LEU A 117 17.26 22.14 0.55
CA LEU A 117 17.21 20.75 0.10
C LEU A 117 17.78 20.61 -1.31
N GLU A 118 18.56 19.55 -1.52
CA GLU A 118 18.96 19.13 -2.86
C GLU A 118 17.76 18.59 -3.64
N LEU A 119 17.66 18.99 -4.91
CA LEU A 119 16.65 18.51 -5.84
C LEU A 119 17.31 17.72 -6.96
N ASN A 120 16.67 16.66 -7.40
CA ASN A 120 17.11 15.89 -8.56
C ASN A 120 16.86 16.66 -9.87
N LYS A 121 17.34 16.12 -11.01
CA LYS A 121 17.18 16.73 -12.35
C LYS A 121 15.73 16.99 -12.77
N TYR A 122 14.75 16.41 -12.06
CA TYR A 122 13.32 16.59 -12.32
C TYR A 122 12.62 17.53 -11.34
N GLY A 123 13.33 18.08 -10.35
CA GLY A 123 12.78 18.98 -9.34
C GLY A 123 12.13 18.28 -8.15
N PHE A 124 12.29 16.97 -8.00
CA PHE A 124 11.89 16.25 -6.78
C PHE A 124 13.01 16.32 -5.74
N CYS A 125 12.70 16.10 -4.46
CA CYS A 125 13.72 16.03 -3.40
C CYS A 125 14.68 14.86 -3.67
N GLN A 126 15.98 15.17 -3.70
CA GLN A 126 17.03 14.16 -3.85
C GLN A 126 17.24 13.45 -2.50
N THR A 127 17.29 12.12 -2.55
CA THR A 127 17.54 11.26 -1.38
C THR A 127 18.59 10.20 -1.71
N ASP A 128 19.13 9.57 -0.68
CA ASP A 128 19.99 8.40 -0.84
C ASP A 128 19.16 7.13 -1.12
N VAL A 129 19.69 6.21 -1.93
CA VAL A 129 19.08 4.90 -2.22
C VAL A 129 18.90 4.07 -0.93
N PHE A 130 19.85 4.16 -0.01
CA PHE A 130 19.83 3.42 1.26
C PHE A 130 19.16 4.20 2.40
N SER A 131 18.77 5.46 2.17
CA SER A 131 18.04 6.29 3.13
C SER A 131 16.98 7.14 2.41
N PRO A 132 15.93 6.52 1.85
CA PRO A 132 15.00 7.15 0.90
C PRO A 132 14.04 8.19 1.52
N VAL A 133 14.19 8.48 2.80
CA VAL A 133 13.39 9.46 3.56
C VAL A 133 14.25 10.58 4.16
N LYS A 134 15.57 10.42 4.18
CA LYS A 134 16.49 11.45 4.67
C LYS A 134 16.79 12.43 3.53
N THR A 135 16.70 13.71 3.83
CA THR A 135 17.08 14.77 2.89
C THR A 135 18.56 15.12 3.03
N SER A 136 19.04 16.05 2.20
CA SER A 136 20.39 16.62 2.32
C SER A 136 20.58 17.47 3.61
N ARG A 137 19.53 17.69 4.40
CA ARG A 137 19.58 18.50 5.63
C ARG A 137 19.11 17.70 6.84
N ASN A 138 19.98 17.60 7.85
CA ASN A 138 19.66 16.93 9.11
C ASN A 138 18.44 17.58 9.78
N GLY A 139 17.60 16.74 10.40
CA GLY A 139 16.32 17.16 10.99
C GLY A 139 15.20 17.46 9.99
N ILE A 140 15.47 17.40 8.67
CA ILE A 140 14.41 17.44 7.64
C ILE A 140 14.30 16.08 6.95
N TYR A 141 13.07 15.59 6.93
CA TYR A 141 12.69 14.33 6.29
C TYR A 141 11.71 14.58 5.15
N VAL A 142 11.72 13.71 4.14
CA VAL A 142 10.80 13.75 3.00
C VAL A 142 9.98 12.48 2.90
N CYS A 143 8.71 12.63 2.55
CA CYS A 143 7.84 11.52 2.19
C CYS A 143 6.86 11.92 1.08
N GLY A 144 6.17 10.93 0.51
CA GLY A 144 5.15 11.13 -0.50
C GLY A 144 5.69 11.57 -1.86
N ALA A 145 4.82 12.19 -2.66
CA ALA A 145 5.08 12.46 -4.07
C ALA A 145 6.23 13.46 -4.31
N PHE A 146 6.63 14.26 -3.31
CA PHE A 146 7.76 15.19 -3.47
C PHE A 146 9.12 14.49 -3.52
N GLN A 147 9.26 13.31 -2.92
CA GLN A 147 10.47 12.48 -3.11
C GLN A 147 10.49 11.80 -4.48
N GLY A 148 9.32 11.60 -5.09
CA GLY A 148 9.19 11.01 -6.41
C GLY A 148 7.80 10.40 -6.63
N PRO A 149 7.43 10.05 -7.88
CA PRO A 149 6.09 9.55 -8.18
C PRO A 149 5.82 8.16 -7.56
N LYS A 150 4.71 8.05 -6.82
CA LYS A 150 4.33 6.86 -6.06
C LYS A 150 2.84 6.85 -5.73
N ASP A 151 2.33 5.69 -5.33
CA ASP A 151 0.94 5.52 -4.92
C ASP A 151 0.72 5.83 -3.42
N ILE A 152 -0.55 5.70 -2.98
CA ILE A 152 -0.94 5.96 -1.58
C ILE A 152 -0.23 4.97 -0.62
N PRO A 153 -0.28 3.63 -0.83
CA PRO A 153 0.45 2.69 0.02
C PRO A 153 1.94 3.01 0.19
N GLU A 154 2.66 3.27 -0.91
CA GLU A 154 4.08 3.64 -0.86
C GLU A 154 4.30 4.96 -0.11
N THR A 155 3.40 5.93 -0.29
CA THR A 155 3.43 7.21 0.43
C THR A 155 3.25 7.02 1.93
N VAL A 156 2.29 6.20 2.36
CA VAL A 156 2.04 5.92 3.77
C VAL A 156 3.23 5.21 4.41
N ILE A 157 3.79 4.19 3.74
CA ILE A 157 4.99 3.49 4.21
C ILE A 157 6.16 4.46 4.37
N GLN A 158 6.38 5.34 3.39
CA GLN A 158 7.43 6.35 3.45
C GLN A 158 7.20 7.37 4.56
N ALA A 159 5.95 7.78 4.79
CA ALA A 159 5.60 8.68 5.88
C ALA A 159 5.86 8.04 7.25
N SER A 160 5.53 6.76 7.43
CA SER A 160 5.88 6.01 8.65
C SER A 160 7.40 5.93 8.85
N GLY A 161 8.17 5.72 7.78
CA GLY A 161 9.64 5.75 7.84
C GLY A 161 10.19 7.11 8.26
N ALA A 162 9.70 8.19 7.64
CA ALA A 162 10.10 9.57 7.98
C ALA A 162 9.76 9.91 9.43
N ALA A 163 8.55 9.58 9.90
CA ALA A 163 8.13 9.76 11.28
C ALA A 163 9.02 8.96 12.25
N SER A 164 9.37 7.73 11.88
CA SER A 164 10.24 6.87 12.68
C SER A 164 11.64 7.44 12.87
N PHE A 165 12.26 8.02 11.82
CA PHE A 165 13.54 8.70 11.98
C PHE A 165 13.43 9.97 12.83
N ALA A 166 12.38 10.77 12.61
CA ALA A 166 12.14 11.96 13.43
C ALA A 166 11.92 11.62 14.91
N GLN A 167 11.24 10.51 15.21
CA GLN A 167 11.08 10.00 16.58
C GLN A 167 12.39 9.50 17.19
N GLY A 168 13.30 8.94 16.38
CA GLY A 168 14.64 8.59 16.81
C GLY A 168 15.44 9.82 17.22
N ASP A 169 15.40 10.89 16.42
CA ASP A 169 16.08 12.16 16.74
C ASP A 169 15.49 12.84 17.98
N LEU A 170 14.18 12.69 18.21
CA LEU A 170 13.45 13.27 19.34
C LEU A 170 13.30 12.31 20.53
N ALA A 171 14.06 11.22 20.58
CA ALA A 171 13.89 10.18 21.59
C ALA A 171 14.02 10.71 23.03
N SER A 172 14.92 11.68 23.27
CA SER A 172 15.11 12.32 24.57
C SER A 172 13.91 13.12 25.06
N GLU A 173 13.09 13.64 24.13
CA GLU A 173 11.94 14.50 24.42
C GLU A 173 10.62 13.71 24.52
N ARG A 174 10.69 12.38 24.40
CA ARG A 174 9.50 11.53 24.39
C ARG A 174 8.70 11.70 25.68
N GLY A 175 7.46 12.18 25.55
CA GLY A 175 6.55 12.34 26.68
C GLY A 175 6.53 13.74 27.30
N SER A 176 7.47 14.64 26.96
CA SER A 176 7.60 15.95 27.60
C SER A 176 6.43 16.90 27.35
N LEU A 177 5.70 16.74 26.23
CA LEU A 177 4.57 17.57 25.81
C LEU A 177 3.26 16.79 25.62
N VAL A 178 3.11 15.63 26.27
CA VAL A 178 1.88 14.83 26.14
C VAL A 178 0.77 15.44 27.00
N SER A 179 -0.30 15.92 26.36
CA SER A 179 -1.54 16.29 27.03
C SER A 179 -2.54 15.13 26.96
N LYS A 180 -3.25 14.89 28.06
CA LYS A 180 -4.32 13.88 28.10
C LYS A 180 -5.61 14.53 27.62
N LYS A 181 -6.28 13.92 26.63
CA LYS A 181 -7.64 14.32 26.25
C LYS A 181 -8.58 14.08 27.43
N GLU A 182 -9.26 15.13 27.87
CA GLU A 182 -10.29 15.08 28.89
C GLU A 182 -11.66 14.95 28.24
N TYR A 183 -12.45 13.99 28.73
CA TYR A 183 -13.84 13.81 28.33
C TYR A 183 -14.74 14.38 29.42
N PRO A 184 -15.98 14.81 29.08
CA PRO A 184 -16.96 15.15 30.10
C PRO A 184 -17.19 13.97 31.06
N PRO A 185 -17.65 14.23 32.30
CA PRO A 185 -18.01 13.16 33.23
C PRO A 185 -18.98 12.16 32.60
N GLU A 186 -18.72 10.87 32.81
CA GLU A 186 -19.59 9.81 32.30
C GLU A 186 -20.96 9.88 32.97
N ILE A 187 -22.01 9.89 32.15
CA ILE A 187 -23.41 9.85 32.59
C ILE A 187 -23.70 8.43 33.11
N ASP A 188 -24.12 8.33 34.36
CA ASP A 188 -24.54 7.04 34.92
C ASP A 188 -25.92 6.64 34.38
N VAL A 189 -25.94 5.55 33.61
CA VAL A 189 -27.14 5.04 32.95
C VAL A 189 -27.65 3.75 33.60
N ARG A 190 -27.03 3.30 34.71
CA ARG A 190 -27.40 2.05 35.39
C ARG A 190 -28.81 2.15 35.97
N GLY A 191 -29.61 1.10 35.77
CA GLY A 191 -31.01 1.07 36.21
C GLY A 191 -31.97 1.93 35.39
N GLN A 192 -31.50 2.67 34.38
CA GLN A 192 -32.38 3.43 33.48
C GLN A 192 -32.90 2.56 32.33
N PRO A 193 -34.14 2.77 31.86
CA PRO A 193 -34.63 2.09 30.66
C PRO A 193 -33.79 2.49 29.43
N PRO A 194 -33.53 1.58 28.48
CA PRO A 194 -32.80 1.92 27.27
C PRO A 194 -33.54 2.99 26.45
N ARG A 195 -32.78 3.99 26.01
CA ARG A 195 -33.18 5.10 25.15
C ARG A 195 -32.18 5.20 24.00
N ILE A 196 -32.52 4.56 22.90
CA ILE A 196 -31.62 4.34 21.76
C ILE A 196 -31.84 5.44 20.71
N GLY A 197 -30.76 6.07 20.27
CA GLY A 197 -30.72 6.86 19.04
C GLY A 197 -30.16 6.04 17.89
N ALA A 198 -30.90 5.98 16.78
CA ALA A 198 -30.51 5.25 15.58
C ALA A 198 -30.14 6.19 14.43
N PHE A 199 -28.89 6.15 14.00
CA PHE A 199 -28.38 7.00 12.93
C PHE A 199 -28.06 6.14 11.70
N ILE A 200 -28.82 6.29 10.62
CA ILE A 200 -28.72 5.45 9.42
C ILE A 200 -27.97 6.22 8.31
N CYS A 201 -26.86 5.68 7.81
CA CYS A 201 -26.01 6.37 6.83
C CYS A 201 -26.42 6.04 5.39
N GLN A 202 -26.46 7.04 4.52
CA GLN A 202 -26.58 6.84 3.07
C GLN A 202 -25.23 6.56 2.41
N CYS A 203 -24.13 7.10 2.96
CA CYS A 203 -22.78 6.99 2.41
C CYS A 203 -22.72 7.41 0.91
N GLY A 204 -23.44 8.49 0.57
CA GLY A 204 -23.73 8.87 -0.80
C GLY A 204 -24.55 7.78 -1.50
N ILE A 205 -24.07 7.29 -2.64
CA ILE A 205 -24.72 6.20 -3.38
C ILE A 205 -24.29 4.80 -2.91
N ASN A 206 -23.30 4.69 -2.02
CA ASN A 206 -22.78 3.38 -1.61
C ASN A 206 -23.79 2.56 -0.82
N ILE A 207 -24.63 3.20 0.00
CA ILE A 207 -25.76 2.55 0.68
C ILE A 207 -27.06 3.05 0.05
N GLY A 208 -27.25 4.37 -0.03
CA GLY A 208 -28.48 4.99 -0.54
C GLY A 208 -28.79 4.71 -2.01
N GLY A 209 -27.82 4.21 -2.80
CA GLY A 209 -28.05 3.78 -4.18
C GLY A 209 -28.63 2.36 -4.31
N VAL A 210 -28.69 1.59 -3.23
CA VAL A 210 -29.18 0.20 -3.23
C VAL A 210 -30.23 -0.04 -2.15
N VAL A 211 -30.01 0.48 -0.94
CA VAL A 211 -30.90 0.34 0.21
C VAL A 211 -31.78 1.57 0.30
N ASP A 212 -33.10 1.39 0.45
CA ASP A 212 -34.03 2.46 0.80
C ASP A 212 -33.82 2.87 2.27
N VAL A 213 -32.87 3.77 2.47
CA VAL A 213 -32.50 4.29 3.78
C VAL A 213 -33.68 4.96 4.50
N PRO A 214 -34.50 5.83 3.86
CA PRO A 214 -35.72 6.34 4.48
C PRO A 214 -36.67 5.26 5.01
N ALA A 215 -36.85 4.14 4.30
CA ALA A 215 -37.65 3.02 4.79
C ALA A 215 -37.02 2.33 6.00
N VAL A 216 -35.69 2.22 6.06
CA VAL A 216 -34.96 1.69 7.22
C VAL A 216 -35.11 2.61 8.44
N VAL A 217 -35.06 3.94 8.26
CA VAL A 217 -35.31 4.92 9.35
C VAL A 217 -36.71 4.73 9.92
N LYS A 218 -37.73 4.73 9.06
CA LYS A 218 -39.14 4.54 9.48
C LYS A 218 -39.32 3.24 10.24
N TYR A 219 -38.71 2.15 9.75
CA TYR A 219 -38.74 0.88 10.45
C TYR A 219 -38.04 0.95 11.82
N ALA A 220 -36.86 1.58 11.91
CA ALA A 220 -36.14 1.74 13.16
C ALA A 220 -36.96 2.46 14.24
N GLN A 221 -37.76 3.46 13.85
CA GLN A 221 -38.67 4.18 14.75
C GLN A 221 -39.76 3.30 15.37
N THR A 222 -40.08 2.15 14.76
CA THR A 222 -41.08 1.19 15.29
C THR A 222 -40.49 0.21 16.31
N LEU A 223 -39.16 0.16 16.44
CA LEU A 223 -38.48 -0.82 17.28
C LEU A 223 -38.51 -0.42 18.76
N PRO A 224 -38.59 -1.39 19.69
CA PRO A 224 -38.55 -1.12 21.13
C PRO A 224 -37.31 -0.31 21.52
N HIS A 225 -37.49 0.62 22.46
CA HIS A 225 -36.44 1.47 23.04
C HIS A 225 -35.82 2.51 22.09
N VAL A 226 -36.14 2.51 20.79
CA VAL A 226 -35.70 3.56 19.87
C VAL A 226 -36.53 4.81 20.13
N VAL A 227 -35.88 5.87 20.63
CA VAL A 227 -36.53 7.15 20.96
C VAL A 227 -36.24 8.22 19.90
N TYR A 228 -35.21 8.01 19.09
CA TYR A 228 -34.83 8.88 17.99
C TYR A 228 -34.26 8.05 16.84
N ALA A 229 -34.65 8.35 15.61
CA ALA A 229 -33.99 7.80 14.44
C ALA A 229 -34.00 8.80 13.28
N GLU A 230 -32.87 8.91 12.60
CA GLU A 230 -32.68 9.77 11.42
C GLU A 230 -31.74 9.11 10.42
N ASP A 231 -31.75 9.58 9.18
CA ASP A 231 -30.70 9.32 8.22
C ASP A 231 -29.78 10.51 8.01
N ASN A 232 -28.54 10.21 7.61
CA ASN A 232 -27.51 11.19 7.32
C ASN A 232 -26.79 10.81 6.03
N LEU A 233 -26.43 11.82 5.22
CA LEU A 233 -25.69 11.56 3.97
C LEU A 233 -24.34 10.90 4.25
N TYR A 234 -23.60 11.43 5.24
CA TYR A 234 -22.32 10.89 5.71
C TYR A 234 -22.23 10.96 7.24
N THR A 235 -22.65 9.91 7.94
CA THR A 235 -22.66 9.89 9.42
C THR A 235 -21.27 10.12 10.05
N CYS A 236 -20.20 9.77 9.34
CA CYS A 236 -18.82 9.98 9.83
C CYS A 236 -18.30 11.41 9.62
N SER A 237 -19.04 12.31 8.98
CA SER A 237 -18.60 13.70 8.82
C SER A 237 -18.55 14.41 10.17
N GLN A 238 -17.69 15.43 10.28
CA GLN A 238 -17.53 16.18 11.53
C GLN A 238 -18.85 16.86 11.94
N ASP A 239 -19.56 17.49 11.01
CA ASP A 239 -20.84 18.14 11.28
C ASP A 239 -21.88 17.16 11.81
N THR A 240 -21.95 15.94 11.25
CA THR A 240 -22.88 14.92 11.73
C THR A 240 -22.49 14.38 13.11
N GLN A 241 -21.19 14.28 13.41
CA GLN A 241 -20.74 13.89 14.75
C GLN A 241 -21.14 14.92 15.81
N GLU A 242 -21.05 16.21 15.51
CA GLU A 242 -21.57 17.27 16.39
C GLU A 242 -23.09 17.14 16.58
N ALA A 243 -23.84 16.95 15.49
CA ALA A 243 -25.29 16.75 15.55
C ALA A 243 -25.67 15.52 16.39
N ILE A 244 -24.94 14.40 16.27
CA ILE A 244 -25.16 13.21 17.12
C ILE A 244 -24.99 13.57 18.61
N LYS A 245 -23.94 14.34 18.97
CA LYS A 245 -23.71 14.77 20.36
C LYS A 245 -24.84 15.66 20.88
N GLU A 246 -25.39 16.53 20.04
CA GLU A 246 -26.55 17.35 20.38
C GLU A 246 -27.80 16.48 20.58
N LYS A 247 -28.07 15.54 19.66
CA LYS A 247 -29.22 14.63 19.75
C LYS A 247 -29.16 13.70 20.96
N ILE A 248 -27.96 13.30 21.39
CA ILE A 248 -27.76 12.56 22.65
C ILE A 248 -28.30 13.36 23.83
N LYS A 249 -28.00 14.67 23.88
CA LYS A 249 -28.47 15.56 24.96
C LYS A 249 -29.96 15.88 24.82
N GLU A 250 -30.40 16.29 23.63
CA GLU A 250 -31.79 16.69 23.34
C GLU A 250 -32.79 15.59 23.68
N HIS A 251 -32.51 14.36 23.26
CA HIS A 251 -33.41 13.23 23.46
C HIS A 251 -33.08 12.39 24.69
N ASN A 252 -32.12 12.80 25.52
CA ASN A 252 -31.62 12.03 26.67
C ASN A 252 -31.32 10.58 26.28
N LEU A 253 -30.55 10.41 25.19
CA LEU A 253 -30.15 9.10 24.72
C LEU A 253 -29.13 8.52 25.69
N ASN A 254 -29.27 7.24 26.00
CA ASN A 254 -28.30 6.51 26.82
C ASN A 254 -27.65 5.35 26.06
N ARG A 255 -28.03 5.16 24.79
CA ARG A 255 -27.48 4.16 23.87
C ARG A 255 -27.51 4.72 22.45
N VAL A 256 -26.54 4.34 21.62
CA VAL A 256 -26.46 4.81 20.24
C VAL A 256 -26.20 3.63 19.30
N ILE A 257 -26.93 3.60 18.19
CA ILE A 257 -26.59 2.74 17.05
C ILE A 257 -26.26 3.58 15.82
N VAL A 258 -25.29 3.12 15.05
CA VAL A 258 -25.03 3.65 13.70
C VAL A 258 -25.14 2.52 12.69
N ALA A 259 -26.08 2.65 11.75
CA ALA A 259 -26.22 1.72 10.64
C ALA A 259 -25.46 2.26 9.42
N SER A 260 -24.26 1.73 9.16
CA SER A 260 -23.41 2.24 8.07
C SER A 260 -22.42 1.19 7.54
N CYS A 261 -21.13 1.47 7.64
CA CYS A 261 -20.02 0.66 7.18
C CYS A 261 -19.54 -0.36 8.21
N SER A 262 -18.35 -0.94 7.99
CA SER A 262 -17.76 -1.91 8.90
C SER A 262 -17.34 -1.29 10.25
N PRO A 263 -17.60 -1.96 11.39
CA PRO A 263 -17.05 -1.56 12.69
C PRO A 263 -15.53 -1.52 12.71
N ARG A 264 -14.87 -2.33 11.87
CA ARG A 264 -13.40 -2.30 11.73
C ARG A 264 -12.86 -0.96 11.24
N THR A 265 -13.70 -0.13 10.64
CA THR A 265 -13.30 1.16 10.05
C THR A 265 -13.63 2.32 10.99
N HIS A 266 -14.90 2.45 11.42
CA HIS A 266 -15.37 3.66 12.10
C HIS A 266 -15.99 3.44 13.50
N GLU A 267 -15.98 2.23 14.04
CA GLU A 267 -16.43 2.02 15.43
C GLU A 267 -15.63 2.89 16.43
N PRO A 268 -14.28 2.99 16.35
CA PRO A 268 -13.55 3.85 17.28
C PRO A 268 -13.94 5.33 17.20
N LEU A 269 -14.29 5.81 16.00
CA LEU A 269 -14.73 7.19 15.76
C LEU A 269 -16.05 7.47 16.49
N PHE A 270 -17.08 6.66 16.26
CA PHE A 270 -18.38 6.86 16.90
C PHE A 270 -18.36 6.60 18.40
N GLN A 271 -17.53 5.65 18.85
CA GLN A 271 -17.28 5.47 20.28
C GLN A 271 -16.69 6.73 20.92
N GLU A 272 -15.76 7.41 20.25
CA GLU A 272 -15.24 8.70 20.71
C GLU A 272 -16.30 9.82 20.67
N THR A 273 -17.10 9.89 19.60
CA THR A 273 -18.22 10.85 19.49
C THR A 273 -19.18 10.76 20.68
N ILE A 274 -19.62 9.56 21.06
CA ILE A 274 -20.54 9.42 22.20
C ILE A 274 -19.87 9.67 23.56
N GLN A 275 -18.56 9.42 23.67
CA GLN A 275 -17.78 9.77 24.87
C GLN A 275 -17.69 11.29 25.05
N GLU A 276 -17.55 12.04 23.96
CA GLU A 276 -17.61 13.51 24.00
C GLU A 276 -19.00 14.06 24.37
N ALA A 277 -20.06 13.26 24.25
CA ALA A 277 -21.38 13.57 24.78
C ALA A 277 -21.59 13.10 26.24
N GLY A 278 -20.60 12.44 26.84
CA GLY A 278 -20.65 11.91 28.21
C GLY A 278 -21.17 10.47 28.33
N LEU A 279 -21.45 9.77 27.23
CA LEU A 279 -21.83 8.36 27.30
C LEU A 279 -20.62 7.43 27.34
N ASN A 280 -20.76 6.30 28.02
CA ASN A 280 -19.73 5.26 27.98
C ASN A 280 -19.58 4.69 26.55
N ARG A 281 -18.34 4.57 26.05
CA ARG A 281 -18.07 4.07 24.68
C ARG A 281 -18.67 2.70 24.37
N TYR A 282 -18.89 1.85 25.35
CA TYR A 282 -19.44 0.50 25.14
C TYR A 282 -20.97 0.47 25.08
N LEU A 283 -21.62 1.64 25.14
CA LEU A 283 -23.05 1.83 24.92
C LEU A 283 -23.39 2.12 23.45
N PHE A 284 -22.45 1.81 22.55
CA PHE A 284 -22.52 1.99 21.12
C PHE A 284 -22.56 0.63 20.41
N GLU A 285 -23.34 0.52 19.33
CA GLU A 285 -23.30 -0.61 18.41
C GLU A 285 -23.34 -0.14 16.95
N MET A 286 -22.73 -0.92 16.06
CA MET A 286 -22.71 -0.61 14.63
C MET A 286 -23.41 -1.71 13.83
N ALA A 287 -24.40 -1.34 13.01
CA ALA A 287 -25.02 -2.24 12.04
C ALA A 287 -24.34 -2.05 10.68
N ASN A 288 -23.67 -3.09 10.17
CA ASN A 288 -22.98 -3.02 8.89
C ASN A 288 -23.95 -3.26 7.72
N ILE A 289 -24.52 -2.18 7.19
CA ILE A 289 -25.47 -2.21 6.07
C ILE A 289 -24.82 -1.84 4.72
N ARG A 290 -23.48 -1.65 4.70
CA ARG A 290 -22.73 -1.37 3.46
C ARG A 290 -22.00 -2.60 2.95
N ASP A 291 -20.89 -2.91 3.60
CA ASP A 291 -19.96 -3.97 3.20
C ASP A 291 -20.63 -5.36 3.24
N GLN A 292 -21.62 -5.53 4.13
CA GLN A 292 -22.38 -6.78 4.30
C GLN A 292 -23.81 -6.71 3.73
N CYS A 293 -24.21 -5.60 3.11
CA CYS A 293 -25.54 -5.49 2.51
C CYS A 293 -25.48 -4.77 1.16
N SER A 294 -25.46 -3.43 1.12
CA SER A 294 -25.62 -2.69 -0.13
C SER A 294 -24.61 -3.07 -1.22
N TRP A 295 -23.33 -3.23 -0.90
CA TRP A 295 -22.28 -3.53 -1.89
C TRP A 295 -22.37 -4.95 -2.46
N VAL A 296 -22.91 -5.91 -1.71
CA VAL A 296 -22.98 -7.31 -2.14
C VAL A 296 -24.33 -7.67 -2.76
N HIS A 297 -25.33 -6.79 -2.61
CA HIS A 297 -26.71 -7.00 -3.06
C HIS A 297 -27.19 -5.92 -4.03
N MET A 298 -26.26 -5.34 -4.81
CA MET A 298 -26.57 -4.25 -5.76
C MET A 298 -27.62 -4.61 -6.81
N GLN A 299 -27.85 -5.91 -7.05
CA GLN A 299 -28.82 -6.41 -8.02
C GLN A 299 -30.19 -6.77 -7.38
N GLU A 300 -30.30 -6.68 -6.05
CA GLU A 300 -31.48 -7.08 -5.29
C GLU A 300 -31.85 -6.00 -4.24
N PRO A 301 -32.15 -4.75 -4.66
CA PRO A 301 -32.32 -3.60 -3.77
C PRO A 301 -33.46 -3.76 -2.73
N GLU A 302 -34.57 -4.40 -3.12
CA GLU A 302 -35.68 -4.69 -2.22
C GLU A 302 -35.25 -5.65 -1.08
N ALA A 303 -34.60 -6.75 -1.44
CA ALA A 303 -34.07 -7.72 -0.47
C ALA A 303 -32.94 -7.11 0.38
N ALA A 304 -32.11 -6.25 -0.20
CA ALA A 304 -31.08 -5.50 0.53
C ALA A 304 -31.70 -4.56 1.58
N THR A 305 -32.82 -3.93 1.26
CA THR A 305 -33.56 -3.06 2.19
C THR A 305 -34.15 -3.85 3.36
N GLU A 306 -34.79 -5.00 3.10
CA GLU A 306 -35.30 -5.86 4.16
C GLU A 306 -34.16 -6.41 5.04
N LYS A 307 -33.05 -6.84 4.43
CA LYS A 307 -31.85 -7.24 5.18
C LYS A 307 -31.30 -6.10 6.04
N ALA A 308 -31.27 -4.87 5.54
CA ALA A 308 -30.82 -3.71 6.32
C ALA A 308 -31.73 -3.43 7.53
N LYS A 309 -33.06 -3.54 7.37
CA LYS A 309 -34.02 -3.46 8.49
C LYS A 309 -33.72 -4.53 9.54
N ASP A 310 -33.51 -5.78 9.12
CA ASP A 310 -33.19 -6.87 10.03
C ASP A 310 -31.87 -6.65 10.79
N LEU A 311 -30.83 -6.19 10.10
CA LEU A 311 -29.54 -5.84 10.72
C LEU A 311 -29.68 -4.72 11.76
N VAL A 312 -30.48 -3.69 11.47
CA VAL A 312 -30.80 -2.62 12.42
C VAL A 312 -31.59 -3.18 13.62
N ARG A 313 -32.59 -4.03 13.40
CA ARG A 313 -33.33 -4.69 14.49
C ARG A 313 -32.41 -5.51 15.40
N MET A 314 -31.49 -6.28 14.81
CA MET A 314 -30.51 -7.07 15.56
C MET A 314 -29.59 -6.17 16.39
N ALA A 315 -29.11 -5.06 15.82
CA ALA A 315 -28.29 -4.09 16.54
C ALA A 315 -29.08 -3.46 17.71
N VAL A 316 -30.31 -2.98 17.48
CA VAL A 316 -31.19 -2.45 18.54
C VAL A 316 -31.37 -3.45 19.67
N ALA A 317 -31.67 -4.71 19.35
CA ALA A 317 -31.88 -5.76 20.35
C ALA A 317 -30.63 -5.98 21.24
N LYS A 318 -29.43 -5.98 20.64
CA LYS A 318 -28.16 -6.08 21.37
C LYS A 318 -27.89 -4.82 22.19
N THR A 319 -28.06 -3.64 21.59
CA THR A 319 -27.82 -2.33 22.21
C THR A 319 -28.68 -2.10 23.46
N ALA A 320 -29.92 -2.56 23.45
CA ALA A 320 -30.81 -2.50 24.60
C ALA A 320 -30.28 -3.27 25.83
N LYS A 321 -29.32 -4.19 25.64
CA LYS A 321 -28.70 -5.01 26.69
C LYS A 321 -27.25 -4.61 26.98
N LEU A 322 -26.69 -3.62 26.27
CA LEU A 322 -25.33 -3.17 26.54
C LEU A 322 -25.23 -2.50 27.91
N GLU A 323 -24.10 -2.73 28.56
CA GLU A 323 -23.75 -2.16 29.86
C GLU A 323 -22.49 -1.28 29.71
N PRO A 324 -22.35 -0.22 30.52
CA PRO A 324 -21.12 0.56 30.53
C PRO A 324 -19.96 -0.31 31.03
N LEU A 325 -18.85 -0.34 30.27
CA LEU A 325 -17.65 -1.08 30.65
C LEU A 325 -16.47 -0.15 30.88
N GLN A 326 -15.49 -0.62 31.66
CA GLN A 326 -14.24 0.10 31.88
C GLN A 326 -13.13 -0.44 30.97
N ARG A 327 -12.29 0.47 30.47
CA ARG A 327 -11.05 0.08 29.78
C ARG A 327 -10.02 -0.38 30.81
N LEU A 328 -9.60 -1.62 30.69
CA LEU A 328 -8.43 -2.12 31.39
C LEU A 328 -7.19 -1.42 30.85
N ARG A 329 -6.37 -0.88 31.74
CA ARG A 329 -5.04 -0.38 31.41
C ARG A 329 -4.05 -1.49 31.71
N LEU A 330 -3.38 -1.97 30.68
CA LEU A 330 -2.36 -2.99 30.79
C LEU A 330 -0.99 -2.32 30.59
N ALA A 331 -0.01 -2.72 31.38
CA ALA A 331 1.37 -2.29 31.17
C ALA A 331 1.86 -2.80 29.81
N VAL A 332 2.81 -2.10 29.21
CA VAL A 332 3.44 -2.51 27.95
C VAL A 332 4.90 -2.77 28.24
N ILE A 333 5.39 -3.95 27.87
CA ILE A 333 6.81 -4.29 27.93
C ILE A 333 7.54 -3.46 26.87
N PRO A 334 8.47 -2.55 27.25
CA PRO A 334 9.10 -1.60 26.33
C PRO A 334 10.25 -2.25 25.54
N ARG A 335 9.98 -3.41 24.94
CA ARG A 335 10.92 -4.19 24.13
C ARG A 335 10.26 -4.67 22.84
N GLY A 336 11.03 -4.75 21.76
CA GLY A 336 10.57 -5.31 20.49
C GLY A 336 11.19 -6.65 20.17
N LEU A 337 10.43 -7.55 19.54
CA LEU A 337 10.97 -8.72 18.85
C LEU A 337 10.93 -8.50 17.34
N VAL A 338 12.07 -8.67 16.67
CA VAL A 338 12.19 -8.66 15.21
C VAL A 338 12.54 -10.07 14.73
N ILE A 339 11.71 -10.63 13.85
CA ILE A 339 11.89 -11.97 13.28
C ILE A 339 12.38 -11.84 11.84
N GLY A 340 13.64 -12.20 11.61
CA GLY A 340 14.35 -12.11 10.33
C GLY A 340 15.43 -11.02 10.35
N GLY A 341 16.68 -11.42 10.17
CA GLY A 341 17.89 -10.60 10.13
C GLY A 341 18.27 -10.09 8.75
N GLY A 342 17.33 -10.02 7.81
CA GLY A 342 17.52 -9.34 6.53
C GLY A 342 17.57 -7.81 6.67
N ILE A 343 17.76 -7.09 5.56
CA ILE A 343 17.86 -5.62 5.59
C ILE A 343 16.66 -4.95 6.29
N SER A 344 15.44 -5.40 6.00
CA SER A 344 14.23 -4.85 6.64
C SER A 344 14.22 -5.05 8.15
N GLY A 345 14.68 -6.21 8.64
CA GLY A 345 14.70 -6.52 10.07
C GLY A 345 15.81 -5.77 10.80
N MET A 346 17.01 -5.72 10.22
CA MET A 346 18.11 -4.91 10.77
C MET A 346 17.76 -3.42 10.83
N SER A 347 17.15 -2.86 9.77
CA SER A 347 16.68 -1.47 9.79
C SER A 347 15.60 -1.22 10.84
N ALA A 348 14.67 -2.15 11.03
CA ALA A 348 13.65 -2.04 12.07
C ALA A 348 14.26 -2.11 13.48
N ALA A 349 15.21 -3.01 13.71
CA ALA A 349 15.91 -3.14 14.98
C ALA A 349 16.71 -1.86 15.33
N LEU A 350 17.47 -1.33 14.37
CA LEU A 350 18.19 -0.06 14.56
C LEU A 350 17.25 1.11 14.83
N SER A 351 16.12 1.18 14.14
CA SER A 351 15.14 2.25 14.35
C SER A 351 14.52 2.20 15.76
N LEU A 352 14.19 1.02 16.27
CA LEU A 352 13.69 0.85 17.64
C LEU A 352 14.77 1.20 18.67
N ALA A 353 16.01 0.75 18.44
CA ALA A 353 17.13 1.04 19.33
C ALA A 353 17.49 2.54 19.35
N GLN A 354 17.46 3.22 18.19
CA GLN A 354 17.67 4.68 18.10
C GLN A 354 16.60 5.44 18.89
N GLN A 355 15.42 4.86 19.05
CA GLN A 355 14.33 5.39 19.86
C GLN A 355 14.44 5.05 21.37
N GLY A 356 15.47 4.30 21.77
CA GLY A 356 15.74 3.93 23.16
C GLY A 356 15.09 2.62 23.63
N PHE A 357 14.58 1.78 22.72
CA PHE A 357 13.98 0.49 23.09
C PHE A 357 14.94 -0.67 22.93
N GLU A 358 14.90 -1.63 23.87
CA GLU A 358 15.59 -2.90 23.70
C GLU A 358 14.93 -3.75 22.61
N VAL A 359 15.74 -4.48 21.86
CA VAL A 359 15.29 -5.29 20.72
C VAL A 359 15.91 -6.68 20.75
N TYR A 360 15.08 -7.70 20.57
CA TYR A 360 15.53 -9.04 20.22
C TYR A 360 15.47 -9.20 18.70
N LEU A 361 16.61 -9.46 18.06
CA LEU A 361 16.69 -9.76 16.62
C LEU A 361 16.93 -11.26 16.43
N VAL A 362 15.94 -11.98 15.93
CA VAL A 362 16.00 -13.44 15.73
C VAL A 362 16.21 -13.76 14.25
N GLU A 363 17.30 -14.44 13.92
CA GLU A 363 17.68 -14.89 12.58
C GLU A 363 17.82 -16.42 12.56
N LYS A 364 17.21 -17.06 11.57
CA LYS A 364 17.20 -18.51 11.43
C LYS A 364 18.56 -19.05 10.96
N GLU A 365 19.31 -18.24 10.23
CA GLU A 365 20.63 -18.58 9.69
C GLU A 365 21.75 -18.15 10.63
N GLU A 366 22.99 -18.56 10.33
CA GLU A 366 24.17 -18.23 11.12
C GLU A 366 24.55 -16.75 11.01
N GLU A 367 24.23 -16.11 9.89
CA GLU A 367 24.61 -14.73 9.61
C GLU A 367 23.40 -13.85 9.24
N LEU A 368 23.45 -12.59 9.68
CA LEU A 368 22.53 -11.55 9.23
C LEU A 368 22.74 -11.21 7.74
N GLY A 369 21.77 -10.49 7.15
CA GLY A 369 21.85 -9.88 5.82
C GLY A 369 20.79 -10.38 4.83
N GLY A 370 20.29 -11.61 5.02
CA GLY A 370 19.26 -12.20 4.15
C GLY A 370 19.68 -12.19 2.67
N LEU A 371 18.72 -11.96 1.77
CA LEU A 371 18.97 -11.93 0.31
C LEU A 371 19.99 -10.88 -0.14
N MET A 372 20.19 -9.81 0.63
CA MET A 372 21.13 -8.75 0.25
C MET A 372 22.58 -9.25 0.23
N ARG A 373 22.90 -10.37 0.90
CA ARG A 373 24.22 -11.03 0.79
C ARG A 373 24.57 -11.44 -0.65
N ASN A 374 23.57 -11.64 -1.51
CA ASN A 374 23.74 -12.08 -2.90
C ASN A 374 23.53 -10.95 -3.92
N ILE A 375 23.31 -9.71 -3.46
CA ILE A 375 23.11 -8.54 -4.32
C ILE A 375 24.31 -7.63 -4.13
N HIS A 376 25.04 -7.31 -5.19
CA HIS A 376 26.34 -6.65 -5.14
C HIS A 376 26.32 -5.18 -5.54
N TYR A 377 25.33 -4.75 -6.31
CA TYR A 377 25.18 -3.35 -6.69
C TYR A 377 23.72 -2.94 -6.90
N SER A 378 23.43 -1.67 -6.67
CA SER A 378 22.13 -1.06 -6.99
C SER A 378 22.04 -0.66 -8.47
N LEU A 379 20.83 -0.33 -8.94
CA LEU A 379 20.63 0.17 -10.31
C LEU A 379 21.34 1.51 -10.54
N GLU A 380 21.46 2.31 -9.49
CA GLU A 380 22.19 3.57 -9.43
C GLU A 380 23.71 3.38 -9.32
N GLY A 381 24.20 2.14 -9.26
CA GLY A 381 25.62 1.80 -9.21
C GLY A 381 26.26 1.84 -7.83
N LYS A 382 25.47 1.90 -6.75
CA LYS A 382 25.99 1.88 -5.38
C LYS A 382 26.39 0.48 -4.93
N ASP A 383 27.43 0.38 -4.09
CA ASP A 383 27.87 -0.87 -3.47
C ASP A 383 26.90 -1.28 -2.34
N THR A 384 26.20 -2.38 -2.54
CA THR A 384 25.25 -2.93 -1.55
C THR A 384 25.94 -3.78 -0.48
N GLN A 385 27.13 -4.30 -0.75
CA GLN A 385 27.90 -5.10 0.21
C GLN A 385 28.57 -4.21 1.25
N GLU A 386 29.07 -3.03 0.84
CA GLU A 386 29.58 -2.01 1.77
C GLU A 386 28.48 -1.56 2.74
N PHE A 387 27.30 -1.20 2.22
CA PHE A 387 26.16 -0.84 3.04
C PHE A 387 25.71 -1.98 3.98
N LEU A 388 25.72 -3.23 3.50
CA LEU A 388 25.41 -4.40 4.32
C LEU A 388 26.43 -4.60 5.45
N LYS A 389 27.71 -4.35 5.19
CA LYS A 389 28.76 -4.41 6.22
C LYS A 389 28.54 -3.35 7.29
N ASP A 390 28.21 -2.14 6.88
CA ASP A 390 27.99 -1.02 7.81
C ASP A 390 26.77 -1.25 8.71
N ILE A 391 25.66 -1.74 8.15
CA ILE A 391 24.47 -2.02 8.98
C ILE A 391 24.71 -3.19 9.94
N LYS A 392 25.43 -4.24 9.51
CA LYS A 392 25.85 -5.35 10.40
C LYS A 392 26.70 -4.82 11.56
N LYS A 393 27.65 -3.93 11.27
CA LYS A 393 28.50 -3.30 12.28
C LYS A 393 27.66 -2.51 13.29
N GLN A 394 26.75 -1.66 12.82
CA GLN A 394 25.84 -0.88 13.68
C GLN A 394 24.99 -1.78 14.58
N ILE A 395 24.50 -2.92 14.07
CA ILE A 395 23.77 -3.90 14.88
C ILE A 395 24.67 -4.49 15.96
N SER A 396 25.88 -4.93 15.61
CA SER A 396 26.79 -5.60 16.55
C SER A 396 27.33 -4.69 17.65
N GLU A 397 27.45 -3.39 17.38
CA GLU A 397 27.96 -2.38 18.32
C GLU A 397 26.85 -1.78 19.19
N ASN A 398 25.57 -2.09 18.93
CA ASN A 398 24.44 -1.49 19.65
C ASN A 398 24.02 -2.35 20.85
N GLU A 399 24.24 -1.82 22.06
CA GLU A 399 23.93 -2.50 23.33
C GLU A 399 22.43 -2.78 23.56
N LEU A 400 21.54 -2.06 22.88
CA LEU A 400 20.09 -2.27 22.98
C LEU A 400 19.60 -3.42 22.09
N ILE A 401 20.45 -3.95 21.19
CA ILE A 401 20.06 -5.00 20.25
C ILE A 401 20.72 -6.31 20.63
N GLN A 402 19.92 -7.28 21.08
CA GLN A 402 20.38 -8.64 21.33
C GLN A 402 20.05 -9.53 20.13
N VAL A 403 21.10 -10.01 19.47
CA VAL A 403 20.99 -10.86 18.27
C VAL A 403 21.00 -12.34 18.65
N PHE A 404 20.08 -13.10 18.06
CA PHE A 404 20.00 -14.55 18.12
C PHE A 404 20.07 -15.11 16.70
N THR A 405 21.24 -15.60 16.30
CA THR A 405 21.41 -16.37 15.05
C THR A 405 21.15 -17.85 15.30
N ASN A 406 20.96 -18.63 14.23
CA ASN A 406 20.54 -20.04 14.32
C ASN A 406 19.31 -20.25 15.22
N ALA A 407 18.43 -19.26 15.27
CA ALA A 407 17.31 -19.20 16.20
C ALA A 407 15.99 -18.99 15.47
N GLN A 408 14.95 -19.67 15.92
CA GLN A 408 13.61 -19.56 15.37
C GLN A 408 12.58 -19.56 16.50
N PRO A 409 11.50 -18.78 16.38
CA PRO A 409 10.34 -18.89 17.27
C PRO A 409 9.72 -20.28 17.17
N LYS A 410 9.50 -20.93 18.32
CA LYS A 410 8.75 -22.19 18.45
C LYS A 410 7.29 -21.92 18.76
N GLU A 411 7.05 -21.02 19.72
CA GLU A 411 5.72 -20.67 20.22
C GLU A 411 5.69 -19.18 20.56
N ILE A 412 4.54 -18.55 20.30
CA ILE A 412 4.26 -17.16 20.65
C ILE A 412 2.91 -17.14 21.36
N SER A 413 2.87 -16.58 22.57
CA SER A 413 1.66 -16.40 23.36
C SER A 413 1.56 -14.97 23.88
N GLY A 414 0.42 -14.63 24.47
CA GLY A 414 0.15 -13.30 25.01
C GLY A 414 -0.68 -12.41 24.07
N TYR A 415 -0.58 -11.09 24.27
CA TYR A 415 -1.36 -10.08 23.57
C TYR A 415 -0.56 -8.79 23.39
N VAL A 416 -1.10 -7.83 22.63
CA VAL A 416 -0.43 -6.55 22.35
C VAL A 416 0.09 -5.91 23.64
N GLY A 417 1.39 -5.66 23.68
CA GLY A 417 2.10 -5.09 24.84
C GLY A 417 2.67 -6.11 25.82
N ASN A 418 2.24 -7.37 25.79
CA ASN A 418 2.68 -8.44 26.70
C ASN A 418 2.74 -9.78 25.96
N PHE A 419 3.67 -9.90 25.02
CA PHE A 419 3.94 -11.16 24.33
C PHE A 419 5.08 -11.91 24.99
N LYS A 420 5.01 -13.24 24.90
CA LYS A 420 6.09 -14.15 25.26
C LYS A 420 6.38 -15.07 24.09
N THR A 421 7.62 -15.03 23.60
CA THR A 421 8.11 -15.89 22.52
C THR A 421 9.12 -16.88 23.05
N THR A 422 8.86 -18.17 22.84
CA THR A 422 9.80 -19.24 23.17
C THR A 422 10.55 -19.64 21.91
N LEU A 423 11.89 -19.59 21.94
CA LEU A 423 12.75 -20.06 20.86
C LEU A 423 12.87 -21.58 20.88
N ILE A 424 13.28 -22.18 19.76
CA ILE A 424 13.55 -23.63 19.68
C ILE A 424 14.60 -24.09 20.71
N SER A 425 15.56 -23.22 21.07
CA SER A 425 16.54 -23.49 22.12
C SER A 425 15.96 -23.58 23.54
N GLY A 426 14.67 -23.26 23.71
CA GLY A 426 14.01 -23.18 25.01
C GLY A 426 14.12 -21.80 25.68
N LYS A 427 14.89 -20.86 25.11
CA LYS A 427 14.99 -19.49 25.64
C LYS A 427 13.66 -18.75 25.46
N GLU A 428 13.20 -18.11 26.52
CA GLU A 428 11.98 -17.31 26.52
C GLU A 428 12.31 -15.81 26.42
N LEU A 429 11.56 -15.09 25.59
CA LEU A 429 11.74 -13.68 25.30
C LEU A 429 10.41 -12.94 25.53
N GLU A 430 10.40 -11.98 26.44
CA GLU A 430 9.22 -11.14 26.73
C GLU A 430 9.34 -9.78 26.05
N HIS A 431 8.31 -9.38 25.31
CA HIS A 431 8.32 -8.15 24.50
C HIS A 431 6.91 -7.60 24.28
N GLY A 432 6.82 -6.32 23.94
CA GLY A 432 5.54 -5.66 23.74
C GLY A 432 5.02 -5.75 22.30
N ILE A 433 5.92 -5.88 21.33
CA ILE A 433 5.60 -5.90 19.90
C ILE A 433 6.42 -6.93 19.15
N ILE A 434 5.87 -7.38 18.02
CA ILE A 434 6.53 -8.30 17.08
C ILE A 434 6.57 -7.65 15.70
N ILE A 435 7.75 -7.61 15.10
CA ILE A 435 7.98 -7.20 13.71
C ILE A 435 8.39 -8.44 12.91
N VAL A 436 7.59 -8.80 11.92
CA VAL A 436 7.88 -9.92 11.01
C VAL A 436 8.59 -9.40 9.77
N ALA A 437 9.88 -9.72 9.65
CA ALA A 437 10.78 -9.27 8.59
C ALA A 437 11.51 -10.46 7.93
N THR A 438 10.81 -11.57 7.74
CA THR A 438 11.36 -12.85 7.25
C THR A 438 11.75 -12.84 5.76
N GLY A 439 11.52 -11.74 5.06
CA GLY A 439 11.93 -11.55 3.67
C GLY A 439 11.16 -12.41 2.67
N ALA A 440 11.84 -12.72 1.56
CA ALA A 440 11.36 -13.56 0.47
C ALA A 440 12.50 -14.46 -0.01
N GLN A 441 12.22 -15.36 -0.96
CA GLN A 441 13.21 -16.24 -1.57
C GLN A 441 13.08 -16.19 -3.11
N GLU A 442 14.19 -16.41 -3.81
CA GLU A 442 14.17 -16.64 -5.25
C GLU A 442 13.37 -17.93 -5.53
N LEU A 443 12.55 -17.89 -6.59
CA LEU A 443 11.76 -19.04 -6.99
C LEU A 443 12.70 -20.15 -7.53
N LYS A 444 12.55 -21.36 -7.00
CA LYS A 444 13.10 -22.56 -7.63
C LYS A 444 12.19 -22.98 -8.78
N THR A 445 12.72 -23.03 -10.01
CA THR A 445 12.01 -23.44 -11.23
C THR A 445 12.80 -24.55 -11.93
N ASP A 446 12.17 -25.32 -12.80
CA ASP A 446 12.81 -26.24 -13.75
C ASP A 446 12.51 -25.86 -15.22
N GLU A 447 11.90 -24.69 -15.42
CA GLU A 447 11.60 -24.10 -16.72
C GLU A 447 12.88 -23.77 -17.51
N TYR A 448 12.76 -23.71 -18.83
CA TYR A 448 13.81 -23.24 -19.75
C TYR A 448 15.19 -23.90 -19.55
N LEU A 449 15.22 -25.17 -19.12
CA LEU A 449 16.43 -25.96 -18.84
C LEU A 449 17.24 -25.49 -17.61
N TYR A 450 16.65 -24.71 -16.72
CA TYR A 450 17.29 -24.37 -15.44
C TYR A 450 17.61 -25.64 -14.65
N GLY A 451 18.81 -25.69 -14.04
CA GLY A 451 19.36 -26.88 -13.38
C GLY A 451 19.84 -27.99 -14.32
N LYS A 452 19.45 -27.98 -15.61
CA LYS A 452 19.85 -28.98 -16.62
C LYS A 452 21.02 -28.50 -17.49
N ASN A 453 21.14 -27.20 -17.73
CA ASN A 453 22.23 -26.61 -18.51
C ASN A 453 22.94 -25.50 -17.71
N LYS A 454 24.27 -25.61 -17.54
CA LYS A 454 25.10 -24.65 -16.77
C LYS A 454 25.11 -23.22 -17.33
N LYS A 455 24.68 -23.03 -18.59
CA LYS A 455 24.54 -21.72 -19.25
C LYS A 455 23.19 -21.05 -18.97
N VAL A 456 22.22 -21.78 -18.42
CA VAL A 456 20.93 -21.22 -17.97
C VAL A 456 21.06 -20.91 -16.50
N VAL A 457 20.86 -19.64 -16.15
CA VAL A 457 21.07 -19.09 -14.81
C VAL A 457 19.96 -18.15 -14.42
N THR A 458 19.77 -17.94 -13.12
CA THR A 458 18.88 -16.87 -12.64
C THR A 458 19.54 -15.50 -12.74
N GLN A 459 18.76 -14.43 -12.56
CA GLN A 459 19.31 -13.08 -12.52
C GLN A 459 20.22 -12.87 -11.30
N MET A 460 19.91 -13.49 -10.16
CA MET A 460 20.74 -13.41 -8.97
C MET A 460 22.06 -14.15 -9.14
N GLU A 461 22.04 -15.35 -9.75
CA GLU A 461 23.25 -16.09 -10.11
C GLU A 461 24.10 -15.34 -11.16
N LEU A 462 23.44 -14.66 -12.11
CA LEU A 462 24.12 -13.80 -13.07
C LEU A 462 24.81 -12.64 -12.36
N GLU A 463 24.14 -11.95 -11.43
CA GLU A 463 24.73 -10.86 -10.65
C GLU A 463 25.96 -11.32 -9.84
N GLU A 464 25.88 -12.49 -9.19
CA GLU A 464 27.01 -13.09 -8.46
C GLU A 464 28.19 -13.39 -9.40
N ARG A 465 27.92 -13.82 -10.63
CA ARG A 465 28.98 -13.97 -11.65
C ARG A 465 29.55 -12.61 -12.03
N LEU A 466 28.68 -11.62 -12.28
CA LEU A 466 29.03 -10.25 -12.67
C LEU A 466 29.89 -9.52 -11.62
N SER A 467 29.77 -9.87 -10.34
CA SER A 467 30.55 -9.26 -9.26
C SER A 467 31.98 -9.81 -9.14
N ARG A 468 32.27 -11.00 -9.68
CA ARG A 468 33.58 -11.65 -9.58
C ARG A 468 34.49 -11.25 -10.74
N LYS A 469 35.67 -10.68 -10.45
CA LYS A 469 36.69 -10.29 -11.45
C LYS A 469 37.19 -11.45 -12.35
N SER A 470 37.06 -12.70 -11.92
CA SER A 470 37.55 -13.89 -12.63
C SER A 470 36.55 -14.50 -13.61
N SER A 471 35.31 -14.02 -13.61
CA SER A 471 34.29 -14.52 -14.51
C SER A 471 34.60 -13.99 -15.92
N LYS A 472 34.65 -14.89 -16.90
CA LYS A 472 34.92 -14.56 -18.31
C LYS A 472 33.73 -13.81 -18.96
N ILE A 473 33.18 -12.80 -18.28
CA ILE A 473 32.03 -11.99 -18.70
C ILE A 473 32.36 -11.24 -19.99
N ASP A 474 33.61 -10.79 -20.12
CA ASP A 474 34.10 -10.08 -21.30
C ASP A 474 33.96 -10.91 -22.59
N ASN A 475 33.81 -12.23 -22.46
CA ASN A 475 33.58 -13.15 -23.58
C ASN A 475 32.09 -13.43 -23.87
N LEU A 476 31.15 -12.86 -23.11
CA LEU A 476 29.72 -12.98 -23.42
C LEU A 476 29.43 -12.17 -24.68
N LYS A 477 29.24 -12.88 -25.80
CA LYS A 477 28.91 -12.27 -27.10
C LYS A 477 27.40 -12.06 -27.27
N SER A 478 26.60 -13.02 -26.83
CA SER A 478 25.14 -12.96 -26.97
C SER A 478 24.46 -13.48 -25.70
N VAL A 479 23.56 -12.68 -25.14
CA VAL A 479 22.86 -12.93 -23.89
C VAL A 479 21.36 -12.68 -24.10
N VAL A 480 20.54 -13.64 -23.68
CA VAL A 480 19.07 -13.49 -23.65
C VAL A 480 18.59 -13.55 -22.21
N MET A 481 17.71 -12.62 -21.84
CA MET A 481 17.09 -12.52 -20.52
C MET A 481 15.58 -12.68 -20.66
N ILE A 482 15.01 -13.72 -20.05
CA ILE A 482 13.57 -14.01 -20.10
C ILE A 482 12.90 -13.42 -18.86
N GLN A 483 11.96 -12.50 -19.05
CA GLN A 483 11.20 -11.89 -17.95
C GLN A 483 10.02 -12.77 -17.52
N CYS A 484 9.54 -12.52 -16.31
CA CYS A 484 8.33 -13.15 -15.75
C CYS A 484 8.41 -14.67 -15.55
N VAL A 485 9.59 -15.29 -15.52
CA VAL A 485 9.74 -16.72 -15.21
C VAL A 485 9.12 -17.02 -13.84
N GLY A 486 8.07 -17.85 -13.82
CA GLY A 486 7.30 -18.20 -12.62
C GLY A 486 6.51 -17.05 -12.00
N SER A 487 6.18 -16.01 -12.78
CA SER A 487 5.36 -14.86 -12.36
C SER A 487 4.40 -14.44 -13.47
N ARG A 488 3.24 -13.89 -13.11
CA ARG A 488 2.17 -13.55 -14.07
C ARG A 488 1.73 -14.78 -14.88
N GLU A 489 1.67 -15.93 -14.23
CA GLU A 489 1.16 -17.20 -14.75
C GLU A 489 -0.11 -17.59 -14.01
N ASP A 490 -0.88 -18.56 -14.51
CA ASP A 490 -2.17 -18.92 -13.90
C ASP A 490 -2.05 -19.34 -12.41
N THR A 491 -0.97 -20.05 -12.06
CA THR A 491 -0.69 -20.48 -10.68
C THR A 491 -0.12 -19.36 -9.81
N ARG A 492 0.53 -18.36 -10.43
CA ARG A 492 1.14 -17.19 -9.75
C ARG A 492 0.79 -15.91 -10.51
N PRO A 493 -0.46 -15.44 -10.47
CA PRO A 493 -0.91 -14.34 -11.32
C PRO A 493 -0.57 -12.98 -10.68
N TYR A 494 0.65 -12.83 -10.18
CA TYR A 494 1.16 -11.60 -9.59
C TYR A 494 2.50 -11.22 -10.23
N CYS A 495 2.84 -9.93 -10.12
CA CYS A 495 4.13 -9.40 -10.52
C CYS A 495 5.14 -9.50 -9.37
N SER A 496 6.35 -9.99 -9.64
CA SER A 496 7.45 -10.01 -8.67
C SER A 496 8.14 -8.66 -8.48
N ARG A 497 7.65 -7.59 -9.14
CA ARG A 497 8.02 -6.16 -8.99
C ARG A 497 9.47 -5.78 -9.34
N VAL A 498 10.46 -6.62 -9.09
CA VAL A 498 11.89 -6.27 -9.18
C VAL A 498 12.58 -6.77 -10.47
N CYS A 499 12.08 -7.86 -11.07
CA CYS A 499 12.76 -8.58 -12.16
C CYS A 499 13.10 -7.72 -13.38
N CYS A 500 12.20 -6.82 -13.80
CA CYS A 500 12.47 -5.93 -14.94
C CYS A 500 13.64 -4.97 -14.66
N SER A 501 13.67 -4.35 -13.48
CA SER A 501 14.76 -3.46 -13.08
C SER A 501 16.08 -4.22 -12.93
N GLU A 502 16.02 -5.42 -12.37
CA GLU A 502 17.17 -6.29 -12.20
C GLU A 502 17.79 -6.70 -13.55
N SER A 503 16.96 -7.04 -14.52
CA SER A 503 17.44 -7.35 -15.87
C SER A 503 18.11 -6.17 -16.57
N ILE A 504 17.58 -4.97 -16.40
CA ILE A 504 18.20 -3.74 -16.92
C ILE A 504 19.53 -3.48 -16.23
N LYS A 505 19.57 -3.62 -14.90
CA LYS A 505 20.78 -3.46 -14.09
C LYS A 505 21.91 -4.37 -14.60
N ASN A 506 21.63 -5.66 -14.73
CA ASN A 506 22.62 -6.64 -15.19
C ASN A 506 22.98 -6.44 -16.67
N ALA A 507 22.02 -6.05 -17.52
CA ALA A 507 22.31 -5.76 -18.93
C ALA A 507 23.24 -4.55 -19.09
N LEU A 508 23.01 -3.47 -18.33
CA LEU A 508 23.89 -2.29 -18.30
C LEU A 508 25.29 -2.66 -17.79
N LYS A 509 25.39 -3.54 -16.79
CA LYS A 509 26.67 -4.02 -16.28
C LYS A 509 27.45 -4.83 -17.32
N ILE A 510 26.76 -5.69 -18.07
CA ILE A 510 27.37 -6.43 -19.19
C ILE A 510 27.85 -5.46 -20.27
N LYS A 511 27.03 -4.48 -20.68
CA LYS A 511 27.44 -3.45 -21.66
C LYS A 511 28.61 -2.59 -21.18
N GLN A 512 28.75 -2.38 -19.88
CA GLN A 512 29.91 -1.69 -19.31
C GLN A 512 31.21 -2.51 -19.48
N ALA A 513 31.13 -3.83 -19.33
CA ALA A 513 32.28 -4.74 -19.46
C ALA A 513 32.59 -5.10 -20.93
N ASN A 514 31.55 -5.36 -21.73
CA ASN A 514 31.63 -5.67 -23.15
C ASN A 514 30.56 -4.88 -23.93
N PRO A 515 30.91 -3.70 -24.47
CA PRO A 515 29.98 -2.86 -25.25
C PRO A 515 29.38 -3.56 -26.47
N GLU A 516 30.12 -4.49 -27.07
CA GLU A 516 29.75 -5.24 -28.28
C GLU A 516 28.86 -6.45 -28.00
N ALA A 517 28.54 -6.75 -26.73
CA ALA A 517 27.67 -7.88 -26.40
C ALA A 517 26.24 -7.66 -26.91
N ASP A 518 25.68 -8.60 -27.67
CA ASP A 518 24.29 -8.60 -28.07
C ASP A 518 23.40 -9.03 -26.90
N ILE A 519 22.58 -8.12 -26.37
CA ILE A 519 21.70 -8.42 -25.23
C ILE A 519 20.24 -8.29 -25.65
N PHE A 520 19.48 -9.35 -25.44
CA PHE A 520 18.05 -9.42 -25.71
C PHE A 520 17.27 -9.60 -24.41
N VAL A 521 16.24 -8.80 -24.19
CA VAL A 521 15.32 -8.94 -23.04
C VAL A 521 13.94 -9.31 -23.58
N LEU A 522 13.49 -10.54 -23.32
CA LEU A 522 12.17 -11.04 -23.71
C LEU A 522 11.15 -10.71 -22.62
N TYR A 523 10.12 -9.90 -22.92
CA TYR A 523 9.23 -9.35 -21.90
C TYR A 523 7.78 -9.21 -22.36
N ARG A 524 6.82 -9.18 -21.42
CA ARG A 524 5.40 -8.92 -21.75
C ARG A 524 5.08 -7.42 -21.71
N ASP A 525 5.42 -6.80 -20.57
CA ASP A 525 5.41 -5.37 -20.30
C ASP A 525 6.65 -5.05 -19.47
N MET A 526 7.40 -4.02 -19.84
CA MET A 526 8.45 -3.56 -18.94
C MET A 526 7.78 -2.94 -17.71
N ARG A 527 8.41 -3.03 -16.55
CA ARG A 527 7.85 -2.46 -15.31
C ARG A 527 8.87 -1.59 -14.60
N THR A 528 9.48 -0.67 -15.35
CA THR A 528 10.29 0.43 -14.84
C THR A 528 9.38 1.57 -14.40
N TYR A 529 9.11 1.62 -13.10
CA TYR A 529 8.30 2.65 -12.45
C TYR A 529 9.18 3.71 -11.78
N GLY A 530 8.62 4.90 -11.51
CA GLY A 530 9.38 6.03 -10.97
C GLY A 530 10.55 6.44 -11.87
N PHE A 531 11.68 6.77 -11.26
CA PHE A 531 12.91 7.19 -11.95
C PHE A 531 13.65 6.04 -12.67
N LYS A 532 13.16 4.80 -12.57
CA LYS A 532 13.79 3.65 -13.23
C LYS A 532 13.64 3.65 -14.75
N GLU A 533 12.76 4.50 -15.29
CA GLU A 533 12.54 4.64 -16.73
C GLU A 533 13.78 5.20 -17.45
N ASP A 534 14.56 6.07 -16.79
CA ASP A 534 15.83 6.55 -17.33
C ASP A 534 16.80 5.41 -17.64
N TYR A 535 16.94 4.45 -16.74
CA TYR A 535 17.82 3.29 -16.95
C TYR A 535 17.30 2.38 -18.06
N TYR A 536 15.98 2.31 -18.24
CA TYR A 536 15.40 1.59 -19.37
C TYR A 536 15.76 2.27 -20.70
N GLN A 537 15.68 3.61 -20.74
CA GLN A 537 16.12 4.39 -21.90
C GLN A 537 17.62 4.22 -22.14
N GLU A 538 18.45 4.36 -21.10
CA GLU A 538 19.92 4.18 -21.19
C GLU A 538 20.29 2.80 -21.75
N ALA A 539 19.63 1.73 -21.28
CA ALA A 539 19.88 0.38 -21.79
C ALA A 539 19.60 0.27 -23.29
N ARG A 540 18.51 0.90 -23.77
CA ARG A 540 18.18 0.93 -25.20
C ARG A 540 19.20 1.73 -26.01
N GLU A 541 19.65 2.87 -25.49
CA GLU A 541 20.68 3.71 -26.11
C GLU A 541 22.03 2.98 -26.21
N LYS A 542 22.35 2.11 -25.23
CA LYS A 542 23.52 1.22 -25.27
C LYS A 542 23.33 -0.05 -26.11
N GLY A 543 22.23 -0.15 -26.86
CA GLY A 543 21.99 -1.26 -27.79
C GLY A 543 21.44 -2.54 -27.15
N VAL A 544 20.84 -2.47 -25.96
CA VAL A 544 20.05 -3.60 -25.43
C VAL A 544 18.71 -3.67 -26.18
N ILE A 545 18.41 -4.84 -26.74
CA ILE A 545 17.22 -5.07 -27.56
C ILE A 545 16.11 -5.66 -26.68
N PHE A 546 14.97 -4.99 -26.64
CA PHE A 546 13.80 -5.45 -25.88
C PHE A 546 12.78 -6.04 -26.84
N VAL A 547 12.56 -7.35 -26.75
CA VAL A 547 11.67 -8.10 -27.63
C VAL A 547 10.44 -8.51 -26.83
N ARG A 548 9.25 -8.26 -27.39
CA ARG A 548 7.99 -8.61 -26.77
C ARG A 548 7.46 -9.95 -27.25
#